data_AF-A0A1C3TTU6-F1
#
_entry.id   AF-A0A1C3TTU6-F1
#
_cell.length_a   1.000
_cell.length_b   1.000
_cell.length_c   1.000
_cell.angle_alpha   90.00
_cell.angle_beta   90.00
_cell.angle_gamma   90.00
#
_symmetry.space_group_name_H-M   'P 1'
#
loop_
_entity.id
_entity.type
_entity.pdbx_description
1 polymer ?
#
loop_
_entity_poly.entity_id
_entity_poly.type
_entity_poly.pdbx_seq_one_letter_code
_entity_poly.pdbx_strand_id
1 'polypeptide(L)' 'MTALVATLGFVPMAFNVGAGADVQRPLATLVIGGIVSSTLLTLLVLPVLYRWLHRRDN' A
#
# COMPACT_ATOMS: atom_id res chain seq x y z
N MET A 1 10.42 -4.77 2.97
CA MET A 1 10.82 -3.92 4.11
C MET A 1 10.14 -2.55 4.08
N THR A 2 10.19 -1.82 2.96
CA THR A 2 9.60 -0.47 2.80
C THR A 2 8.10 -0.37 3.11
N ALA A 3 7.27 -1.25 2.53
CA ALA A 3 5.82 -1.26 2.77
C ALA A 3 5.48 -1.45 4.25
N LEU A 4 6.18 -2.38 4.92
CA LEU A 4 6.04 -2.68 6.35
C LEU A 4 6.36 -1.45 7.22
N VAL A 5 7.50 -0.81 6.97
CA VAL A 5 7.93 0.41 7.70
C VAL A 5 6.91 1.53 7.51
N ALA A 6 6.41 1.74 6.29
CA ALA A 6 5.39 2.75 6.01
C ALA A 6 4.09 2.46 6.77
N THR A 7 3.56 1.22 6.69
CA THR A 7 2.33 0.86 7.41
C THR A 7 2.45 1.01 8.92
N LEU A 8 3.59 0.63 9.52
CA LEU A 8 3.83 0.76 10.96
C LEU A 8 3.82 2.23 11.43
N GLY A 9 4.28 3.15 10.58
CA GLY A 9 4.23 4.59 10.88
C GLY A 9 2.81 5.17 10.97
N PHE A 10 1.82 4.56 10.30
CA PHE A 10 0.42 5.00 10.32
C PHE A 10 -0.44 4.30 11.38
N VAL A 11 0.07 3.25 12.04
CA VAL A 11 -0.64 2.54 13.12
C VAL A 11 -1.13 3.46 14.23
N PRO A 12 -0.29 4.32 14.86
CA PRO A 12 -0.77 5.19 15.95
C PRO A 12 -1.83 6.20 15.47
N MET A 13 -1.75 6.64 14.21
CA MET A 13 -2.71 7.56 13.60
C MET A 13 -4.09 6.90 13.38
N ALA A 14 -4.10 5.59 13.08
CA ALA A 14 -5.34 4.82 12.95
C ALA A 14 -6.09 4.64 14.28
N PHE A 15 -5.37 4.66 15.41
CA PHE A 15 -5.96 4.51 16.75
C PHE A 15 -6.21 5.83 17.47
N ASN A 16 -5.67 6.95 16.98
CA ASN A 16 -5.78 8.27 17.61
C ASN A 16 -7.24 8.66 17.90
N VAL A 17 -7.58 8.98 19.16
CA VAL A 17 -8.93 9.40 19.63
C VAL A 17 -9.02 10.90 19.96
N GLY A 18 -7.95 11.67 19.72
CA GLY A 18 -7.89 13.10 20.04
C GLY A 18 -8.54 14.01 18.99
N ALA A 19 -8.40 15.33 19.17
CA ALA A 19 -8.88 16.32 18.21
C ALA A 19 -8.29 16.08 16.80
N GLY A 20 -9.13 16.06 15.77
CA GLY A 20 -8.74 15.75 14.40
C GLY A 20 -8.72 14.26 14.05
N ALA A 21 -9.08 13.37 14.99
CA ALA A 21 -9.21 11.93 14.74
C ALA A 21 -10.21 11.61 13.62
N ASP A 22 -11.28 12.40 13.47
CA ASP A 22 -12.30 12.23 12.43
C ASP A 22 -11.74 12.30 11.00
N VAL A 23 -10.61 12.98 10.82
CA VAL A 23 -9.92 13.09 9.52
C VAL A 23 -8.70 12.18 9.46
N GLN A 24 -7.94 12.08 10.55
CA GLN A 24 -6.70 11.32 10.58
C GLN A 24 -6.92 9.80 10.49
N ARG A 25 -7.94 9.27 11.16
CA ARG A 25 -8.27 7.84 11.12
C ARG A 25 -8.60 7.35 9.72
N PRO A 26 -9.57 7.94 8.99
CA PRO A 26 -9.90 7.48 7.65
C PRO A 26 -8.72 7.65 6.68
N LEU A 27 -7.94 8.73 6.79
CA LEU A 27 -6.72 8.89 5.99
C LEU A 27 -5.69 7.78 6.28
N ALA A 28 -5.42 7.48 7.55
CA ALA A 28 -4.47 6.43 7.91
C ALA A 28 -4.93 5.05 7.41
N THR A 29 -6.22 4.73 7.55
CA THR A 29 -6.78 3.46 7.04
C THR A 29 -6.68 3.36 5.52
N LEU A 30 -6.97 4.45 4.79
CA LEU A 30 -6.83 4.50 3.32
C LEU A 30 -5.38 4.29 2.87
N VAL A 31 -4.43 4.94 3.53
CA VAL A 31 -3.00 4.81 3.20
C VAL A 31 -2.50 3.39 3.42
N ILE A 32 -2.84 2.78 4.57
CA ILE A 32 -2.48 1.39 4.88
C ILE A 32 -3.07 0.44 3.82
N GLY A 33 -4.35 0.57 3.50
CA GLY A 33 -5.00 -0.24 2.47
C GLY A 33 -4.38 -0.06 1.08
N GLY A 34 -4.02 1.18 0.73
CA GLY A 34 -3.35 1.51 -0.53
C GLY A 34 -1.96 0.89 -0.66
N ILE A 35 -1.16 0.92 0.42
CA ILE A 35 0.17 0.30 0.44
C ILE A 35 0.08 -1.21 0.27
N VAL A 36 -0.83 -1.87 1.00
CA VAL A 36 -1.03 -3.32 0.88
C VAL A 36 -1.47 -3.70 -0.53
N SER A 37 -2.49 -3.01 -1.05
CA SER A 37 -3.03 -3.26 -2.39
C SER A 37 -1.98 -3.02 -3.47
N SER A 38 -1.24 -1.92 -3.42
CA SER A 38 -0.18 -1.60 -4.38
C SER A 38 0.97 -2.59 -4.34
N THR A 39 1.33 -3.09 -3.15
CA THR A 39 2.36 -4.12 -2.99
C THR A 39 1.92 -5.42 -3.67
N LEU A 40 0.70 -5.88 -3.41
CA LEU A 40 0.13 -7.08 -4.04
C LEU A 40 0.01 -6.89 -5.56
N LEU A 41 -0.51 -5.74 -5.99
CA LEU A 41 -0.67 -5.41 -7.39
C LEU A 41 0.68 -5.39 -8.09
N THR A 42 1.72 -4.81 -7.50
CA THR A 42 3.06 -4.81 -8.09
C THR A 42 3.63 -6.23 -8.18
N LEU A 43 3.52 -7.03 -7.12
CA LEU A 43 4.00 -8.41 -7.14
C LEU A 43 3.29 -9.30 -8.17
N LEU A 44 2.04 -8.99 -8.52
CA LEU A 44 1.27 -9.70 -9.56
C LEU A 44 1.46 -9.12 -10.96
N VAL A 45 1.31 -7.80 -11.10
CA VAL A 45 1.33 -7.09 -12.39
C VAL A 45 2.72 -7.09 -12.98
N LEU A 46 3.77 -6.84 -12.21
CA LEU A 46 5.14 -6.76 -12.73
C LEU A 46 5.59 -8.07 -13.41
N PRO A 47 5.43 -9.27 -12.83
CA PRO A 47 5.80 -10.51 -13.52
C PRO A 47 4.89 -10.85 -14.68
N VAL A 48 3.60 -10.52 -14.61
CA VAL A 48 2.66 -10.70 -15.74
C VAL A 48 3.07 -9.82 -16.91
N LEU A 49 3.36 -8.55 -16.65
CA LEU A 49 3.80 -7.59 -17.65
C LEU A 49 5.15 -8.00 -18.25
N TYR A 50 6.09 -8.43 -17.40
CA TYR A 50 7.40 -8.91 -17.84
C TYR A 50 7.26 -10.14 -18.75
N ARG A 51 6.46 -11.14 -18.35
CA ARG A 51 6.20 -12.33 -19.19
C ARG A 51 5.56 -11.94 -20.52
N TRP A 52 4.63 -11.00 -20.52
CA TRP A 52 3.91 -10.61 -21.73
C TRP A 52 4.80 -9.84 -22.72
N LEU A 53 5.61 -8.90 -22.20
CA LEU A 53 6.54 -8.14 -23.01
C LEU A 53 7.68 -9.03 -23.53
N HIS A 54 8.28 -9.86 -22.68
CA HIS A 54 9.37 -10.76 -23.08
C HIS A 54 8.93 -11.85 -24.06
N ARG A 55 7.63 -12.20 -24.10
CA ARG A 55 7.06 -13.10 -25.12
C ARG A 55 6.91 -12.46 -26.50
N ARG A 56 7.02 -11.13 -26.61
CA ARG A 56 6.92 -10.40 -27.89
C ARG A 56 8.28 -10.16 -28.55
N ASP A 57 9.36 -10.24 -27.77
CA ASP A 57 10.73 -10.03 -28.25
C ASP A 57 11.44 -11.33 -28.70
N ASN A 58 10.80 -12.49 -28.54
CA ASN A 58 11.21 -13.81 -29.06
C ASN A 58 10.23 -14.28 -30.15
#